data_AF-A0A8T8TX95-F1
#
_entry.id   AF-A0A8T8TX95-F1
#
_cell.length_a   1.000
_cell.length_b   1.000
_cell.length_c   1.000
_cell.angle_alpha   90.00
_cell.angle_beta   90.00
_cell.angle_gamma   90.00
#
_symmetry.space_group_name_H-M   'P 1'
#
loop_
_entity.id
_entity.type
_entity.pdbx_description
1 polymer ?
#
loop_
_entity_poly.entity_id
_entity_poly.type
_entity_poly.pdbx_seq_one_letter_code
_entity_poly.pdbx_strand_id
1 'polypeptide(L)'
;MAEKAIEAALNATPSCSDEPPPPYHASAPTNPGFCELAFRERQNNSVPGGGMSAAEYFVPCKGCGFVCGDEIPAVYKQGWLDWVDPSVNFRWESHVAVEKKEGEARREMLSCWICWEYEQKWTEPMRVQEWYKHLRRHFFVEGYRICKAKSGSMQRRRNCDLKHCPKIHS
;
A
#
# COMPACT_ATOMS: atom_id res chain seq x y z
N MET A 1 5.13 11.29 -22.56
CA MET A 1 3.75 10.81 -22.82
C MET A 1 3.09 10.14 -21.60
N ALA A 2 3.84 9.58 -20.64
CA ALA A 2 3.28 8.98 -19.42
C ALA A 2 2.64 10.00 -18.45
N GLU A 3 3.19 11.19 -18.30
CA GLU A 3 2.68 12.21 -17.35
C GLU A 3 1.29 12.75 -17.72
N LYS A 4 1.01 12.97 -19.00
CA LYS A 4 -0.33 13.36 -19.49
C LYS A 4 -1.39 12.27 -19.26
N ALA A 5 -1.00 11.01 -19.32
CA ALA A 5 -1.91 9.90 -19.02
C ALA A 5 -2.19 9.77 -17.52
N ILE A 6 -1.23 10.16 -16.66
CA ILE A 6 -1.40 10.17 -15.21
C ILE A 6 -2.36 11.31 -14.78
N GLU A 7 -2.23 12.51 -15.35
CA GLU A 7 -3.17 13.62 -15.09
C GLU A 7 -4.60 13.31 -15.56
N ALA A 8 -4.76 12.74 -16.75
CA ALA A 8 -6.08 12.39 -17.27
C ALA A 8 -6.76 11.30 -16.42
N ALA A 9 -6.01 10.33 -15.90
CA ALA A 9 -6.55 9.27 -15.05
C ALA A 9 -6.95 9.77 -13.64
N LEU A 10 -6.28 10.79 -13.10
CA LEU A 10 -6.63 11.36 -11.79
C LEU A 10 -7.94 12.15 -11.80
N ASN A 11 -8.34 12.65 -12.98
CA ASN A 11 -9.59 13.34 -13.25
C ASN A 11 -10.68 12.44 -13.85
N ALA A 12 -10.42 11.14 -14.01
CA ALA A 12 -11.38 10.20 -14.58
C ALA A 12 -12.55 9.93 -13.62
N THR A 13 -13.74 9.73 -14.19
CA THR A 13 -14.92 9.28 -13.46
C THR A 13 -14.64 7.93 -12.80
N PRO A 14 -15.06 7.69 -11.55
CA PRO A 14 -14.83 6.42 -10.86
C PRO A 14 -15.27 5.23 -11.71
N SER A 15 -14.38 4.26 -11.92
CA SER A 15 -14.75 3.02 -12.61
C SER A 15 -15.52 2.14 -11.63
N CYS A 16 -16.77 1.84 -11.94
CA CYS A 16 -17.61 0.87 -11.23
C CYS A 16 -17.43 -0.54 -11.81
N SER A 17 -16.22 -0.91 -12.23
CA SER A 17 -15.98 -2.27 -12.72
C SER A 17 -16.08 -3.27 -11.57
N ASP A 18 -17.11 -4.11 -11.62
CA ASP A 18 -17.33 -5.25 -10.72
C ASP A 18 -16.37 -6.41 -10.98
N GLU A 19 -15.53 -6.35 -12.01
CA GLU A 19 -14.64 -7.44 -12.40
C GLU A 19 -13.51 -7.62 -11.37
N PRO A 20 -13.30 -8.85 -10.83
CA PRO A 20 -12.23 -9.14 -9.87
C PRO A 20 -10.86 -8.67 -10.36
N PRO A 21 -9.92 -8.36 -9.45
CA PRO A 21 -8.56 -8.14 -9.89
C PRO A 21 -8.03 -9.52 -10.30
N PRO A 22 -7.02 -9.59 -11.17
CA PRO A 22 -6.36 -10.85 -11.42
C PRO A 22 -5.97 -11.50 -10.06
N PRO A 23 -6.14 -12.81 -9.90
CA PRO A 23 -5.75 -13.50 -8.67
C PRO A 23 -4.25 -13.32 -8.42
N TYR A 24 -3.82 -13.47 -7.17
CA TYR A 24 -2.39 -13.51 -6.84
C TYR A 24 -1.66 -14.47 -7.75
N HIS A 25 -0.50 -14.03 -8.27
CA HIS A 25 0.43 -14.95 -8.89
C HIS A 25 0.82 -16.03 -7.87
N ALA A 26 0.68 -17.30 -8.27
CA ALA A 26 0.90 -18.46 -7.39
C ALA A 26 2.36 -18.61 -6.93
N SER A 27 3.32 -17.95 -7.61
CA SER A 27 4.70 -17.85 -7.19
C SER A 27 4.86 -16.78 -6.10
N ALA A 28 5.50 -17.13 -4.98
CA ALA A 28 5.93 -16.13 -4.00
C ALA A 28 6.76 -15.05 -4.72
N PRO A 29 6.33 -13.78 -4.74
CA PRO A 29 7.08 -12.74 -5.41
C PRO A 29 8.48 -12.67 -4.81
N THR A 30 9.54 -12.60 -5.60
CA THR A 30 10.88 -12.28 -5.06
C THR A 30 10.86 -10.85 -4.54
N ASN A 31 11.65 -10.52 -3.50
CA ASN A 31 11.72 -9.14 -3.02
C ASN A 31 12.36 -8.23 -4.10
N PRO A 32 11.60 -7.30 -4.72
CA PRO A 32 12.09 -6.46 -5.82
C PRO A 32 12.93 -5.27 -5.33
N GLY A 33 13.04 -5.05 -4.02
CA GLY A 33 13.72 -3.89 -3.44
C GLY A 33 13.03 -3.28 -2.22
N PHE A 34 11.97 -3.89 -1.68
CA PHE A 34 11.44 -3.49 -0.37
C PHE A 34 12.48 -3.77 0.73
N CYS A 35 12.35 -3.09 1.86
CA CYS A 35 13.12 -3.51 3.03
C CYS A 35 12.75 -4.95 3.40
N GLU A 36 13.75 -5.78 3.73
CA GLU A 36 13.57 -7.19 4.08
C GLU A 36 12.54 -7.42 5.20
N LEU A 37 12.50 -6.53 6.21
CA LEU A 37 11.50 -6.63 7.27
C LEU A 37 10.10 -6.24 6.78
N ALA A 38 9.98 -5.26 5.89
CA ALA A 38 8.72 -4.90 5.23
C ALA A 38 8.17 -6.07 4.41
N PHE A 39 9.05 -6.67 3.62
CA PHE A 39 8.76 -7.82 2.77
C PHE A 39 8.32 -9.04 3.58
N ARG A 40 9.01 -9.34 4.69
CA ARG A 40 8.64 -10.43 5.60
C ARG A 40 7.33 -10.17 6.33
N GLU A 41 7.11 -8.94 6.77
CA GLU A 41 5.89 -8.57 7.49
C GLU A 41 4.66 -8.76 6.63
N ARG A 42 4.75 -8.40 5.35
CA ARG A 42 3.70 -8.69 4.37
C ARG A 42 3.35 -10.18 4.31
N GLN A 43 4.35 -11.04 4.34
CA GLN A 43 4.15 -12.50 4.39
C GLN A 43 3.53 -12.92 5.73
N ASN A 44 3.94 -12.34 6.85
CA ASN A 44 3.36 -12.64 8.16
C ASN A 44 1.88 -12.24 8.24
N ASN A 45 1.51 -11.07 7.70
CA ASN A 45 0.12 -10.61 7.61
C ASN A 45 -0.75 -11.50 6.73
N SER A 46 -0.14 -12.36 5.90
CA SER A 46 -0.86 -13.37 5.13
C SER A 46 -1.36 -14.57 5.96
N VAL A 47 -0.98 -14.66 7.24
CA VAL A 47 -1.39 -15.71 8.17
C VAL A 47 -2.30 -15.13 9.27
N PRO A 48 -3.41 -15.80 9.65
CA PRO A 48 -4.25 -15.34 10.75
C PRO A 48 -3.48 -15.14 12.06
N GLY A 49 -3.63 -13.97 12.67
CA GLY A 49 -2.91 -13.60 13.89
C GLY A 49 -1.41 -13.30 13.69
N GLY A 50 -0.92 -13.34 12.45
CA GLY A 50 0.42 -12.89 12.09
C GLY A 50 0.54 -11.38 11.98
N GLY A 51 1.78 -10.94 11.80
CA GLY A 51 2.16 -9.54 11.71
C GLY A 51 2.28 -8.82 13.05
N MET A 52 2.66 -7.55 12.96
CA MET A 52 2.90 -6.67 14.09
C MET A 52 1.61 -6.06 14.62
N SER A 53 1.63 -5.71 15.90
CA SER A 53 0.59 -4.91 16.54
C SER A 53 0.57 -3.47 16.04
N ALA A 54 -0.54 -2.75 16.25
CA ALA A 54 -0.70 -1.37 15.80
C ALA A 54 0.40 -0.43 16.32
N ALA A 55 0.86 -0.61 17.56
CA ALA A 55 1.89 0.22 18.17
C ALA A 55 3.29 -0.04 17.57
N GLU A 56 3.56 -1.27 17.15
CA GLU A 56 4.87 -1.67 16.62
C GLU A 56 5.16 -1.06 15.24
N TYR A 57 4.13 -0.74 14.43
CA TYR A 57 4.33 -0.05 13.15
C TYR A 57 4.92 1.37 13.28
N PHE A 58 4.79 2.00 14.45
CA PHE A 58 5.33 3.35 14.70
C PHE A 58 6.76 3.31 15.28
N VAL A 59 7.26 2.13 15.64
CA VAL A 59 8.64 1.95 16.11
C VAL A 59 9.58 1.97 14.90
N PRO A 60 10.79 2.57 15.02
CA PRO A 60 11.78 2.52 13.94
C PRO A 60 12.06 1.07 13.49
N CYS A 61 11.98 0.83 12.18
CA CYS A 61 12.26 -0.46 11.57
C CYS A 61 13.67 -0.92 11.94
N LYS A 62 13.81 -2.11 12.53
CA LYS A 62 15.12 -2.61 12.98
C LYS A 62 16.11 -2.88 11.82
N GLY A 63 15.61 -3.03 10.60
CA GLY A 63 16.42 -3.33 9.41
C GLY A 63 17.00 -2.08 8.75
N CYS A 64 16.20 -1.04 8.55
CA CYS A 64 16.62 0.18 7.83
C CYS A 64 16.41 1.48 8.62
N GLY A 65 15.73 1.40 9.77
CA GLY A 65 15.40 2.51 10.65
C GLY A 65 14.37 3.50 10.10
N PHE A 66 13.58 3.07 9.12
CA PHE A 66 12.36 3.73 8.68
C PHE A 66 11.39 3.94 9.86
N VAL A 67 10.71 5.08 9.92
CA VAL A 67 9.65 5.38 10.90
C VAL A 67 8.39 5.68 10.11
N CYS A 68 7.30 4.97 10.41
CA CYS A 68 6.04 5.15 9.70
C CYS A 68 5.28 6.35 10.27
N GLY A 69 4.96 7.33 9.44
CA GLY A 69 4.03 8.40 9.80
C GLY A 69 2.57 7.94 9.86
N ASP A 70 1.75 8.65 10.64
CA ASP A 70 0.30 8.48 10.75
C ASP A 70 -0.51 9.42 9.85
N GLU A 71 0.12 10.47 9.34
CA GLU A 71 -0.55 11.47 8.50
C GLU A 71 -0.88 10.94 7.09
N ILE A 72 -2.13 11.13 6.67
CA ILE A 72 -2.62 10.88 5.31
C ILE A 72 -2.72 12.23 4.57
N PRO A 73 -1.89 12.47 3.53
CA PRO A 73 -1.87 13.72 2.77
C PRO A 73 -3.22 14.07 2.13
N ALA A 74 -3.53 15.36 2.05
CA ALA A 74 -4.77 15.87 1.43
C ALA A 74 -4.96 15.43 -0.04
N VAL A 75 -3.86 15.29 -0.79
CA VAL A 75 -3.87 14.83 -2.20
C VAL A 75 -4.53 13.45 -2.36
N TYR A 76 -4.49 12.60 -1.33
CA TYR A 76 -5.16 11.30 -1.35
C TYR A 76 -6.70 11.44 -1.32
N LYS A 77 -7.19 12.40 -0.54
CA LYS A 77 -8.61 12.61 -0.21
C LYS A 77 -9.32 13.51 -1.21
N GLN A 78 -8.55 14.28 -1.99
CA GLN A 78 -9.09 15.30 -2.87
C GLN A 78 -10.11 14.73 -3.88
N GLY A 79 -11.33 15.28 -3.83
CA GLY A 79 -12.44 14.91 -4.72
C GLY A 79 -13.04 13.52 -4.47
N TRP A 80 -12.63 12.81 -3.41
CA TRP A 80 -13.16 11.50 -3.05
C TRP A 80 -13.96 11.64 -1.75
N LEU A 81 -15.29 11.78 -1.85
CA LEU A 81 -16.16 12.07 -0.69
C LEU A 81 -16.16 10.95 0.36
N ASP A 82 -16.21 9.69 -0.08
CA ASP A 82 -16.18 8.49 0.78
C ASP A 82 -14.82 7.79 0.70
N TRP A 83 -13.73 8.54 0.89
CA TRP A 83 -12.40 7.94 0.86
C TRP A 83 -12.20 6.93 1.98
N VAL A 84 -11.33 5.96 1.72
CA VAL A 84 -10.98 4.96 2.73
C VAL A 84 -9.50 5.07 3.03
N ASP A 85 -9.17 5.17 4.31
CA ASP A 85 -7.79 5.26 4.76
C ASP A 85 -7.06 3.92 4.53
N PRO A 86 -5.88 3.92 3.87
CA PRO A 86 -5.02 2.76 3.88
C PRO A 86 -4.54 2.49 5.32
N SER A 87 -4.43 1.23 5.70
CA SER A 87 -3.90 0.85 7.01
C SER A 87 -2.46 1.35 7.17
N VAL A 88 -2.07 1.65 8.41
CA VAL A 88 -0.68 1.97 8.75
C VAL A 88 0.27 0.82 8.39
N ASN A 89 -0.23 -0.42 8.49
CA ASN A 89 0.50 -1.62 8.08
C ASN A 89 0.84 -1.57 6.59
N PHE A 90 -0.11 -1.21 5.73
CA PHE A 90 0.14 -1.15 4.29
C PHE A 90 1.22 -0.11 3.91
N ARG A 91 1.25 1.04 4.60
CA ARG A 91 2.34 2.01 4.47
C ARG A 91 3.67 1.42 4.97
N TRP A 92 3.64 0.72 6.11
CA TRP A 92 4.82 0.09 6.66
C TRP A 92 5.36 -1.00 5.73
N GLU A 93 4.55 -1.95 5.26
CA GLU A 93 4.97 -2.98 4.31
C GLU A 93 5.58 -2.39 3.04
N SER A 94 5.10 -1.22 2.61
CA SER A 94 5.56 -0.55 1.38
C SER A 94 6.93 0.11 1.49
N HIS A 95 7.57 0.12 2.66
CA HIS A 95 8.81 0.87 2.85
C HIS A 95 10.03 0.21 2.17
N VAL A 96 10.91 1.08 1.66
CA VAL A 96 12.15 0.72 1.00
C VAL A 96 13.33 1.12 1.88
N ALA A 97 14.36 0.27 1.93
CA ALA A 97 15.62 0.62 2.59
C ALA A 97 16.39 1.60 1.71
N VAL A 98 16.55 2.84 2.17
CA VAL A 98 17.32 3.87 1.45
C VAL A 98 18.57 4.20 2.25
N GLU A 99 19.71 4.27 1.57
CA GLU A 99 20.95 4.69 2.20
C GLU A 99 20.83 6.11 2.75
N LYS A 100 21.19 6.27 4.02
CA LYS A 100 21.22 7.57 4.66
C LYS A 100 22.50 8.29 4.21
N LYS A 101 22.36 9.40 3.49
CA LYS A 101 23.47 10.34 3.30
C LYS A 101 23.73 11.09 4.62
N GLU A 102 25.00 11.28 4.94
CA GLU A 102 25.42 11.96 6.16
C GLU A 102 24.81 13.38 6.21
N GLY A 103 24.17 13.73 7.34
CA GLY A 103 23.47 15.01 7.51
C GLY A 103 22.00 15.05 7.03
N GLU A 104 21.48 14.03 6.34
CA GLU A 104 20.07 14.01 5.94
C GLU A 104 19.18 13.27 6.97
N ALA A 105 17.99 13.83 7.25
CA ALA A 105 16.93 13.11 7.93
C ALA A 105 16.52 11.90 7.09
N ARG A 106 16.26 10.74 7.73
CA ARG A 106 15.73 9.57 7.03
C ARG A 106 14.41 9.96 6.37
N ARG A 107 14.37 9.89 5.04
CA ARG A 107 13.17 10.18 4.26
C ARG A 107 12.35 8.91 4.13
N GLU A 108 11.07 9.00 4.44
CA GLU A 108 10.12 7.92 4.16
C GLU A 108 10.00 7.74 2.64
N MET A 109 10.51 6.59 2.16
CA MET A 109 10.45 6.19 0.76
C MET A 109 9.68 4.88 0.66
N LEU A 110 8.68 4.87 -0.22
CA LEU A 110 7.67 3.82 -0.32
C LEU A 110 7.53 3.36 -1.78
N SER A 111 7.38 2.07 -2.01
CA SER A 111 7.03 1.50 -3.31
C SER A 111 5.64 0.86 -3.27
N CYS A 112 5.02 0.57 -4.41
CA CYS A 112 3.65 0.08 -4.46
C CYS A 112 3.57 -1.45 -4.49
N TRP A 113 3.04 -2.04 -3.42
CA TRP A 113 2.75 -3.48 -3.38
C TRP A 113 1.70 -3.93 -4.37
N ILE A 114 0.73 -3.08 -4.73
CA ILE A 114 -0.33 -3.45 -5.68
C ILE A 114 0.29 -3.65 -7.06
N CYS A 115 1.08 -2.68 -7.55
CA CYS A 115 1.81 -2.83 -8.81
C CYS A 115 2.74 -4.05 -8.80
N TRP A 116 3.40 -4.32 -7.68
CA TRP A 116 4.28 -5.49 -7.61
C TRP A 116 3.52 -6.82 -7.62
N GLU A 117 2.57 -7.03 -6.71
CA GLU A 117 1.88 -8.32 -6.58
C GLU A 117 0.96 -8.63 -7.76
N TYR A 118 0.23 -7.63 -8.28
CA TYR A 118 -0.78 -7.84 -9.31
C TYR A 118 -0.27 -7.59 -10.72
N GLU A 119 0.65 -6.64 -10.91
CA GLU A 119 1.17 -6.29 -12.24
C GLU A 119 2.59 -6.80 -12.48
N GLN A 120 3.24 -7.41 -11.46
CA GLN A 120 4.65 -7.82 -11.50
C GLN A 120 5.58 -6.67 -11.92
N LYS A 121 5.23 -5.46 -11.49
CA LYS A 121 5.90 -4.23 -11.88
C LYS A 121 6.50 -3.53 -10.67
N TRP A 122 7.82 -3.42 -10.64
CA TRP A 122 8.50 -2.58 -9.68
C TRP A 122 8.23 -1.10 -9.99
N THR A 123 7.71 -0.38 -9.01
CA THR A 123 7.63 1.07 -9.04
C THR A 123 8.83 1.65 -8.31
N GLU A 124 9.50 2.63 -8.90
CA GLU A 124 10.59 3.32 -8.21
C GLU A 124 10.12 3.92 -6.87
N PRO A 125 10.97 3.93 -5.83
CA PRO A 125 10.60 4.45 -4.51
C PRO A 125 10.12 5.90 -4.61
N MET A 126 8.94 6.14 -4.03
CA MET A 126 8.25 7.42 -4.02
C MET A 126 8.31 8.05 -2.63
N ARG A 127 8.29 9.38 -2.57
CA ARG A 127 7.99 10.08 -1.32
C ARG A 127 6.53 9.83 -0.93
N VAL A 128 6.23 9.99 0.35
CA VAL A 128 4.89 9.78 0.93
C VAL A 128 3.77 10.40 0.10
N GLN A 129 3.86 11.68 -0.27
CA GLN A 129 2.80 12.34 -1.05
C GLN A 129 2.58 11.70 -2.43
N GLU A 130 3.66 11.39 -3.15
CA GLU A 130 3.59 10.76 -4.46
C GLU A 130 3.08 9.32 -4.36
N TRP A 131 3.49 8.59 -3.33
CA TRP A 131 2.99 7.24 -3.06
C TRP A 131 1.48 7.25 -2.75
N TYR A 132 1.00 8.19 -1.94
CA TYR A 132 -0.45 8.34 -1.69
C TYR A 132 -1.21 8.74 -2.95
N LYS A 133 -0.66 9.66 -3.77
CA LYS A 133 -1.25 10.02 -5.07
C LYS A 133 -1.32 8.82 -6.03
N HIS A 134 -0.28 7.98 -6.03
CA HIS A 134 -0.23 6.75 -6.79
C HIS A 134 -1.27 5.73 -6.28
N LEU A 135 -1.34 5.50 -4.97
CA LEU A 135 -2.34 4.61 -4.37
C LEU A 135 -3.78 5.06 -4.60
N ARG A 136 -4.03 6.37 -4.59
CA ARG A 136 -5.35 6.91 -4.91
C ARG A 136 -5.83 6.36 -6.25
N ARG A 137 -4.97 6.22 -7.26
CA ARG A 137 -5.36 5.62 -8.53
C ARG A 137 -5.87 4.19 -8.36
N HIS A 138 -5.13 3.34 -7.66
CA HIS A 138 -5.55 1.96 -7.41
C HIS A 138 -6.89 1.89 -6.69
N PHE A 139 -7.08 2.67 -5.63
CA PHE A 139 -8.31 2.59 -4.85
C PHE A 139 -9.48 3.34 -5.48
N PHE A 140 -9.29 4.60 -5.86
CA PHE A 140 -10.36 5.44 -6.36
C PHE A 140 -10.72 5.15 -7.83
N VAL A 141 -9.72 5.04 -8.70
CA VAL A 141 -9.94 4.93 -10.16
C VAL A 141 -10.13 3.47 -10.57
N GLU A 142 -9.21 2.60 -10.15
CA GLU A 142 -9.21 1.18 -10.53
C GLU A 142 -10.11 0.33 -9.62
N GLY A 143 -10.65 0.93 -8.55
CA GLY A 143 -11.62 0.26 -7.69
C GLY A 143 -11.01 -0.85 -6.82
N TYR A 144 -9.68 -0.90 -6.64
CA TYR A 144 -9.09 -1.80 -5.67
C TYR A 144 -9.71 -1.52 -4.29
N ARG A 145 -10.09 -2.59 -3.62
CA ARG A 145 -10.57 -2.56 -2.24
C ARG A 145 -9.76 -3.61 -1.53
N ILE A 146 -9.29 -3.32 -0.32
CA ILE A 146 -8.49 -4.27 0.44
C ILE A 146 -9.16 -4.57 1.78
N CYS A 147 -9.48 -5.83 2.04
CA CYS A 147 -9.96 -6.37 3.30
C CYS A 147 -9.43 -7.78 3.52
N LYS A 148 -9.07 -8.08 4.78
CA LYS A 148 -9.41 -9.36 5.41
C LYS A 148 -9.63 -9.13 6.90
N ALA A 149 -10.58 -9.83 7.49
CA ALA A 149 -10.78 -9.87 8.94
C ALA A 149 -9.57 -10.55 9.62
N LYS A 150 -8.40 -9.88 9.69
CA LYS A 150 -7.16 -10.40 10.32
C LYS A 150 -6.75 -11.85 9.93
N SER A 151 -7.23 -12.38 8.79
CA SER A 151 -7.12 -13.79 8.40
C SER A 151 -6.44 -13.99 7.05
N GLY A 152 -5.36 -13.25 6.79
CA GLY A 152 -4.43 -13.49 5.68
C GLY A 152 -4.39 -12.47 4.54
N SER A 153 -3.76 -12.83 3.42
CA SER A 153 -3.32 -11.93 2.34
C SER A 153 -4.41 -10.98 1.83
N MET A 154 -4.04 -9.74 1.48
CA MET A 154 -4.89 -8.71 0.83
C MET A 154 -6.04 -9.32 -0.01
N GLN A 155 -7.31 -9.04 0.28
CA GLN A 155 -8.42 -9.46 -0.59
C GLN A 155 -9.38 -8.31 -0.89
N ARG A 156 -10.31 -8.48 -1.84
CA ARG A 156 -11.33 -7.47 -2.10
C ARG A 156 -12.33 -7.33 -0.96
N ARG A 157 -12.91 -6.15 -0.77
CA ARG A 157 -13.97 -5.89 0.25
C ARG A 157 -15.17 -6.85 0.14
N ARG A 158 -15.50 -7.39 -1.02
CA ARG A 158 -16.57 -8.40 -1.15
C ARG A 158 -16.20 -9.78 -0.61
N ASN A 159 -14.90 -10.07 -0.47
CA ASN A 159 -14.36 -11.28 0.16
C ASN A 159 -14.08 -11.02 1.66
N CYS A 160 -14.59 -9.91 2.18
CA CYS A 160 -14.50 -9.51 3.56
C CYS A 160 -15.72 -10.05 4.31
N ASP A 161 -15.51 -10.98 5.23
CA ASP A 161 -16.63 -11.49 6.05
C ASP A 161 -17.16 -10.46 7.06
N LEU A 162 -16.49 -9.30 7.19
CA LEU A 162 -16.94 -8.19 8.03
C LEU A 162 -17.99 -7.33 7.30
N LYS A 163 -19.21 -7.30 7.85
CA LYS A 163 -20.33 -6.47 7.35
C LYS A 163 -20.00 -4.97 7.30
N HIS A 164 -19.12 -4.50 8.19
CA HIS A 164 -18.63 -3.12 8.24
C HIS A 164 -17.11 -3.08 8.43
N CYS A 165 -16.38 -2.60 7.43
CA CYS A 165 -14.94 -2.32 7.52
C CYS A 165 -14.70 -0.81 7.45
N PRO A 166 -14.12 -0.21 8.51
CA PRO A 166 -13.83 1.23 8.53
C PRO A 166 -12.56 1.60 7.75
N LYS A 167 -11.73 0.62 7.34
CA LYS A 167 -10.40 0.84 6.73
C LYS A 167 -10.07 -0.16 5.63
N ILE A 168 -9.07 0.18 4.81
CA ILE A 168 -8.40 -0.72 3.85
C ILE A 168 -7.31 -1.49 4.64
N HIS A 169 -7.42 -2.82 4.75
CA HIS A 169 -6.47 -3.69 5.48
C HIS A 169 -5.53 -4.39 4.51
N SER A 170 -4.23 -4.51 4.80
CA SER A 170 -3.32 -5.37 4.01
C SER A 170 -3.51 -6.85 4.34
#